data_AF-A0A2P6W6D0-F1
#
_entry.id   AF-A0A2P6W6D0-F1
#
_cell.length_a   1.000
_cell.length_b   1.000
_cell.length_c   1.000
_cell.angle_alpha   90.00
_cell.angle_beta   90.00
_cell.angle_gamma   90.00
#
_symmetry.space_group_name_H-M   'P 1'
#
loop_
_entity.id
_entity.type
_entity.pdbx_description
1 polymer ?
#
loop_
_entity_poly.entity_id
_entity_poly.type
_entity_poly.pdbx_seq_one_letter_code
_entity_poly.pdbx_strand_id
1 'polypeptide(L)'
;MIMSDNYTCDNCGEEFDSERGLHIHIGQVHGDDEKQESNNESEEVEEASEESNRDFPIDERRLQIPVELALFSVFVLGVAVGLSTGLLAAGSGLSLDAPGAINGDNGDSSPSGDGSSSGSSETVDLSNLETKGEPVLGEEDAPVTMVVYEDFQCPFCQRFETGAMAKVNAEYVESGQVKVIWKDFPLPSLGHDWAEPSAETMECVYRQDNDAFWSVKELIFQNQDSISTDNVQDQIISWASDEGVSEDAVRTCLENESPMDEVNGDKAEGRNFDTVVQTPQGPSQFVSGTPSSVIYGEGDETGEPLVGAQPFSAVQSVIESKLNS
;
A
#
# COMPACT_ATOMS: atom_id res chain seq x y z
N MET A 1 -39.66 13.30 -1.56
CA MET A 1 -38.82 14.52 -1.58
C MET A 1 -37.66 14.17 -0.69
N ILE A 2 -36.56 13.73 -1.30
CA ILE A 2 -35.31 13.48 -0.59
C ILE A 2 -34.73 14.87 -0.35
N MET A 3 -34.58 15.26 0.91
CA MET A 3 -33.78 16.42 1.26
C MET A 3 -32.34 15.96 1.08
N SER A 4 -31.72 16.34 -0.04
CA SER A 4 -30.27 16.29 -0.16
C SER A 4 -29.74 17.40 0.74
N ASP A 5 -29.07 17.03 1.82
CA ASP A 5 -28.33 17.99 2.61
C ASP A 5 -27.11 18.43 1.76
N ASN A 6 -27.08 19.69 1.34
CA ASN A 6 -25.92 20.26 0.66
C ASN A 6 -24.91 20.68 1.72
N TYR A 7 -23.66 20.21 1.60
CA TYR A 7 -22.56 20.57 2.49
C TYR A 7 -21.74 21.68 1.86
N THR A 8 -21.36 22.71 2.61
CA THR A 8 -20.60 23.86 2.07
C THR A 8 -19.29 24.02 2.82
N CYS A 9 -18.18 24.20 2.10
CA CYS A 9 -16.91 24.51 2.72
C CYS A 9 -16.93 25.94 3.27
N ASP A 10 -16.71 26.11 4.57
CA ASP A 10 -16.71 27.43 5.23
C ASP A 10 -15.55 28.33 4.77
N ASN A 11 -14.48 27.77 4.18
CA ASN A 11 -13.32 28.53 3.76
C ASN A 11 -13.41 29.05 2.32
N CYS A 12 -13.88 28.22 1.38
CA CYS A 12 -13.94 28.58 -0.05
C CYS A 12 -15.35 28.75 -0.61
N GLY A 13 -16.38 28.27 0.09
CA GLY A 13 -17.79 28.35 -0.30
C GLY A 13 -18.23 27.35 -1.37
N GLU A 14 -17.42 26.34 -1.72
CA GLU A 14 -17.84 25.26 -2.63
C GLU A 14 -18.91 24.36 -1.98
N GLU A 15 -19.90 23.94 -2.79
CA GLU A 15 -20.99 23.05 -2.38
C GLU A 15 -20.67 21.60 -2.78
N PHE A 16 -20.97 20.66 -1.90
CA PHE A 16 -20.74 19.23 -2.05
C PHE A 16 -22.04 18.45 -1.83
N ASP A 17 -22.25 17.45 -2.67
CA ASP A 17 -23.44 16.59 -2.64
C ASP A 17 -23.38 15.54 -1.51
N SER A 18 -22.27 15.47 -0.75
CA SER A 18 -22.09 14.60 0.41
C SER A 18 -21.08 15.16 1.42
N GLU A 19 -21.20 14.73 2.69
CA GLU A 19 -20.26 15.06 3.77
C GLU A 19 -18.84 14.56 3.46
N ARG A 20 -18.74 13.40 2.78
CA ARG A 20 -17.48 12.84 2.31
C ARG A 20 -16.82 13.72 1.24
N GLY A 21 -17.59 14.27 0.31
CA GLY A 21 -17.07 15.23 -0.68
C GLY A 21 -16.47 16.47 -0.04
N LEU A 22 -17.08 16.97 1.03
CA LEU A 22 -16.54 18.08 1.82
C LEU A 22 -15.24 17.70 2.55
N HIS A 23 -15.18 16.51 3.16
CA HIS A 23 -13.96 16.02 3.83
C HIS A 23 -12.77 15.89 2.87
N ILE A 24 -13.00 15.31 1.68
CA ILE A 24 -11.98 15.21 0.61
C ILE A 24 -11.49 16.61 0.21
N HIS A 25 -12.38 17.59 0.08
CA HIS A 25 -12.01 18.96 -0.28
C HIS A 25 -11.13 19.63 0.78
N ILE A 26 -11.46 19.49 2.07
CA ILE A 26 -10.68 20.04 3.17
C ILE A 26 -9.27 19.43 3.20
N GLY A 27 -9.14 18.15 2.87
CA GLY A 27 -7.84 17.46 2.78
C GLY A 27 -6.97 17.89 1.59
N GLN A 28 -7.54 18.52 0.54
CA GLN A 28 -6.83 18.75 -0.72
C GLN A 28 -6.16 20.11 -0.89
N VAL A 29 -6.67 21.26 -0.38
CA VAL A 29 -5.98 22.55 -0.59
C VAL A 29 -6.38 23.66 0.39
N HIS A 30 -5.40 24.29 1.04
CA HIS A 30 -5.18 25.76 1.05
C HIS A 30 -3.67 26.04 1.16
N GLY A 31 -2.95 25.87 0.05
CA GLY A 31 -1.50 26.09 -0.03
C GLY A 31 -1.03 27.56 -0.05
N ASP A 32 -1.93 28.53 0.18
CA ASP A 32 -1.64 29.96 -0.03
C ASP A 32 -1.76 30.86 1.23
N ASP A 33 -1.93 30.32 2.44
CA ASP A 33 -1.99 31.13 3.68
C ASP A 33 -0.75 31.06 4.58
N GLU A 34 0.39 30.58 4.08
CA GLU A 34 1.67 30.61 4.82
C GLU A 34 2.39 31.98 4.77
N LYS A 35 1.69 33.05 4.38
CA LYS A 35 2.26 34.40 4.27
C LYS A 35 1.38 35.48 4.89
N GLN A 36 0.94 35.32 6.15
CA GLN A 36 0.58 36.50 6.94
C GLN A 36 0.58 36.38 8.47
N GLU A 37 1.46 35.57 9.09
CA GLU A 37 1.62 35.59 10.56
C GLU A 37 3.08 35.61 11.04
N SER A 38 3.95 36.45 10.43
CA SER A 38 5.33 36.62 10.94
C SER A 38 5.76 38.06 11.20
N ASN A 39 4.86 39.05 11.19
CA ASN A 39 5.24 40.46 11.31
C ASN A 39 4.37 41.31 12.26
N ASN A 40 3.84 40.75 13.34
CA ASN A 40 3.29 41.60 14.39
C ASN A 40 3.26 40.97 15.79
N GLU A 41 4.43 40.72 16.38
CA GLU A 41 4.59 40.66 17.84
C GLU A 41 6.07 40.80 18.19
N SER A 42 6.57 42.02 18.06
CA SER A 42 7.87 42.42 18.61
C SER A 42 7.77 43.82 19.19
N GLU A 43 6.86 44.01 20.16
CA GLU A 43 6.93 45.08 21.15
C GLU A 43 5.98 44.73 22.31
N GLU A 44 6.47 44.92 23.53
CA GLU A 44 5.79 44.69 24.82
C GLU A 44 5.79 43.23 25.34
N VAL A 45 6.86 42.84 26.06
CA VAL A 45 6.84 42.52 27.51
C VAL A 45 8.30 42.39 27.98
N GLU A 46 8.90 43.52 28.37
CA GLU A 46 9.90 43.51 29.44
C GLU A 46 9.17 43.52 30.79
N GLU A 47 9.79 42.92 31.81
CA GLU A 47 9.35 42.77 33.23
C GLU A 47 8.53 41.52 33.59
N ALA A 48 9.26 40.43 33.90
CA ALA A 48 9.14 39.71 35.17
C ALA A 48 10.21 38.61 35.25
N SER A 49 11.44 38.99 35.61
CA SER A 49 12.43 38.07 36.16
C SER A 49 12.15 37.83 37.64
N GLU A 50 12.59 36.67 38.14
CA GLU A 50 12.73 36.29 39.56
C GLU A 50 11.54 35.54 40.18
N GLU A 51 11.51 34.21 40.02
CA GLU A 51 11.61 33.24 41.13
C GLU A 51 11.17 31.86 40.66
N SER A 52 12.12 30.95 40.44
CA SER A 52 12.04 29.53 40.84
C SER A 52 13.21 28.76 40.23
N ASN A 53 14.43 29.08 40.67
CA ASN A 53 15.55 28.16 40.53
C ASN A 53 15.65 27.37 41.85
N ARG A 54 15.06 26.18 41.90
CA ARG A 54 15.32 25.21 42.97
C ARG A 54 15.96 23.97 42.39
N ASP A 55 17.20 23.78 42.84
CA ASP A 55 18.06 22.61 42.71
C ASP A 55 17.30 21.29 42.84
N PHE A 56 17.41 20.44 41.82
CA PHE A 56 17.22 19.01 41.95
C PHE A 56 18.60 18.34 42.10
N PRO A 57 18.88 17.62 43.20
CA PRO A 57 20.12 16.88 43.35
C PRO A 57 20.12 15.64 42.46
N ILE A 58 21.08 15.56 41.53
CA ILE A 58 21.42 14.35 40.78
C ILE A 58 22.10 13.37 41.75
N ASP A 59 21.44 12.25 42.08
CA ASP A 59 22.02 11.15 42.86
C ASP A 59 23.00 10.36 41.97
N GLU A 60 24.28 10.73 42.05
CA GLU A 60 25.42 9.99 41.49
C GLU A 60 25.65 8.67 42.26
N ARG A 61 24.74 7.69 42.09
CA ARG A 61 25.03 6.30 42.45
C ARG A 61 25.72 5.59 41.31
N ARG A 62 27.06 5.58 41.44
CA ARG A 62 27.97 4.66 40.77
C ARG A 62 27.46 3.22 40.83
N LEU A 63 26.97 2.71 39.70
CA LEU A 63 26.81 1.28 39.49
C LEU A 63 28.17 0.71 39.05
N GLN A 64 28.94 0.20 40.00
CA GLN A 64 30.17 -0.55 39.72
C GLN A 64 29.78 -1.95 39.22
N ILE A 65 29.96 -2.23 37.93
CA ILE A 65 29.86 -3.58 37.37
C ILE A 65 31.28 -4.15 37.24
N PRO A 66 31.63 -5.25 37.94
CA PRO A 66 32.96 -5.85 37.86
C PRO A 66 33.16 -6.57 36.51
N VAL A 67 34.19 -6.12 35.79
CA VAL A 67 34.70 -6.65 34.52
C VAL A 67 35.45 -7.96 34.77
N GLU A 68 34.77 -9.10 34.93
CA GLU A 68 35.44 -10.41 35.13
C GLU A 68 34.64 -11.62 34.58
N LEU A 69 33.61 -11.45 33.74
CA LEU A 69 32.81 -12.59 33.23
C LEU A 69 32.48 -12.51 31.73
N ALA A 70 33.43 -12.02 30.92
CA ALA A 70 33.32 -11.92 29.46
C ALA A 70 34.23 -12.93 28.72
N LEU A 71 34.41 -14.17 29.23
CA LEU A 71 35.35 -15.14 28.64
C LEU A 71 34.90 -16.61 28.56
N PHE A 72 33.60 -16.95 28.53
CA PHE A 72 33.19 -18.34 28.22
C PHE A 72 31.86 -18.45 27.47
N SER A 73 31.86 -18.16 26.17
CA SER A 73 30.84 -18.71 25.24
C SER A 73 31.25 -18.63 23.76
N VAL A 74 32.53 -18.87 23.43
CA VAL A 74 32.95 -19.18 22.04
C VAL A 74 33.43 -20.62 21.99
N PHE A 75 32.49 -21.56 21.96
CA PHE A 75 32.80 -22.93 21.54
C PHE A 75 31.55 -23.71 21.11
N VAL A 76 30.89 -23.33 20.00
CA VAL A 76 30.33 -24.31 19.03
C VAL A 76 30.26 -23.66 17.65
N LEU A 77 31.40 -23.62 16.95
CA LEU A 77 31.43 -23.56 15.48
C LEU A 77 32.59 -24.45 15.03
N GLY A 78 32.44 -25.74 15.32
CA GLY A 78 33.07 -26.76 14.49
C GLY A 78 32.14 -27.00 13.32
N VAL A 79 32.63 -26.79 12.09
CA VAL A 79 32.42 -27.65 10.92
C VAL A 79 33.08 -27.02 9.68
N ALA A 80 33.92 -27.84 9.03
CA ALA A 80 34.32 -27.86 7.62
C ALA A 80 35.18 -26.74 7.03
N VAL A 81 36.49 -27.01 6.96
CA VAL A 81 37.25 -26.77 5.71
C VAL A 81 38.08 -28.02 5.40
N GLY A 82 37.53 -28.92 4.60
CA GLY A 82 38.25 -30.03 3.98
C GLY A 82 38.92 -29.56 2.70
N LEU A 83 40.24 -29.47 2.73
CA LEU A 83 41.09 -29.33 1.56
C LEU A 83 41.13 -30.67 0.80
N SER A 84 40.65 -30.69 -0.44
CA SER A 84 40.93 -31.75 -1.40
C SER A 84 41.41 -31.16 -2.72
N THR A 85 42.72 -31.25 -2.92
CA THR A 85 43.39 -31.12 -4.20
C THR A 85 42.96 -32.25 -5.13
N GLY A 86 42.38 -31.90 -6.28
CA GLY A 86 41.98 -32.84 -7.33
C GLY A 86 42.32 -32.28 -8.71
N LEU A 87 43.58 -32.50 -9.10
CA LEU A 87 44.12 -32.33 -10.44
C LEU A 87 43.42 -33.33 -11.39
N LEU A 88 43.00 -32.90 -12.59
CA LEU A 88 43.17 -33.61 -13.87
C LEU A 88 42.43 -32.92 -15.05
N ALA A 89 43.24 -32.51 -16.02
CA ALA A 89 43.06 -32.62 -17.47
C ALA A 89 41.73 -32.18 -18.13
N ALA A 90 41.80 -31.03 -18.80
CA ALA A 90 41.20 -30.86 -20.12
C ALA A 90 42.06 -29.89 -20.94
N GLY A 91 42.89 -30.45 -21.82
CA GLY A 91 43.43 -29.70 -22.95
C GLY A 91 42.39 -29.68 -24.07
N SER A 92 42.28 -28.55 -24.76
CA SER A 92 42.07 -28.47 -26.21
C SER A 92 42.05 -27.00 -26.64
N GLY A 93 42.92 -26.69 -27.60
CA GLY A 93 42.51 -25.91 -28.77
C GLY A 93 42.46 -24.40 -28.61
N LEU A 94 43.59 -23.76 -28.91
CA LEU A 94 43.63 -22.47 -29.56
C LEU A 94 42.84 -22.54 -30.88
N SER A 95 41.98 -21.56 -31.16
CA SER A 95 41.82 -21.03 -32.51
C SER A 95 41.44 -19.56 -32.45
N LEU A 96 42.38 -18.77 -32.95
CA LEU A 96 42.25 -17.39 -33.38
C LEU A 96 41.44 -17.40 -34.67
N ASP A 97 40.37 -16.62 -34.74
CA ASP A 97 39.87 -16.08 -36.00
C ASP A 97 39.22 -14.72 -35.74
N ALA A 98 40.01 -13.67 -35.97
CA ALA A 98 39.48 -12.39 -36.42
C ALA A 98 39.53 -12.43 -37.96
N PRO A 99 38.50 -11.94 -38.64
CA PRO A 99 38.77 -10.71 -39.39
C PRO A 99 37.55 -9.77 -39.50
N GLY A 100 37.87 -8.49 -39.72
CA GLY A 100 37.15 -7.74 -40.76
C GLY A 100 36.24 -6.61 -40.29
N ALA A 101 36.82 -5.41 -40.33
CA ALA A 101 36.24 -4.20 -40.93
C ALA A 101 34.82 -3.77 -40.51
N ILE A 102 34.79 -2.78 -39.61
CA ILE A 102 33.74 -1.78 -39.50
C ILE A 102 33.71 -0.89 -40.77
N ASN A 103 32.55 -0.78 -41.42
CA ASN A 103 32.27 0.25 -42.42
C ASN A 103 30.76 0.43 -42.61
N GLY A 104 30.26 1.65 -42.35
CA GLY A 104 28.94 2.19 -42.73
C GLY A 104 27.76 1.54 -41.99
N ASP A 105 26.61 2.16 -41.78
CA ASP A 105 26.04 3.48 -42.10
C ASP A 105 24.77 3.56 -41.23
N ASN A 106 24.27 4.77 -41.06
CA ASN A 106 23.13 5.21 -40.25
C ASN A 106 21.85 4.37 -40.41
N GLY A 107 21.14 4.19 -39.30
CA GLY A 107 19.78 3.64 -39.29
C GLY A 107 19.15 3.79 -37.91
N ASP A 108 18.44 4.90 -37.72
CA ASP A 108 17.44 5.13 -36.69
C ASP A 108 16.50 3.92 -36.56
N SER A 109 16.34 3.40 -35.35
CA SER A 109 15.35 2.39 -34.99
C SER A 109 15.15 2.43 -33.48
N SER A 110 14.36 3.40 -33.04
CA SER A 110 13.65 3.34 -31.77
C SER A 110 12.78 2.07 -31.75
N PRO A 111 12.94 1.12 -30.79
CA PRO A 111 11.99 0.04 -30.66
C PRO A 111 10.78 0.58 -29.89
N SER A 112 9.74 0.96 -30.63
CA SER A 112 8.38 0.97 -30.09
C SER A 112 8.02 -0.48 -29.79
N GLY A 113 8.17 -0.89 -28.53
CA GLY A 113 7.67 -2.16 -28.03
C GLY A 113 6.16 -2.07 -27.88
N ASP A 114 5.45 -2.26 -28.99
CA ASP A 114 4.02 -2.51 -29.02
C ASP A 114 3.79 -3.95 -28.57
N GLY A 115 3.65 -4.13 -27.26
CA GLY A 115 3.29 -5.39 -26.61
C GLY A 115 1.77 -5.56 -26.57
N SER A 116 1.14 -5.58 -27.72
CA SER A 116 -0.25 -6.00 -27.89
C SER A 116 -0.37 -7.50 -27.55
N SER A 117 -0.79 -7.81 -26.32
CA SER A 117 -1.24 -9.15 -25.95
C SER A 117 -2.72 -9.30 -26.33
N SER A 118 -2.96 -9.98 -27.43
CA SER A 118 -4.28 -10.41 -27.87
C SER A 118 -4.48 -11.89 -27.52
N GLY A 119 -5.43 -12.18 -26.64
CA GLY A 119 -6.47 -13.15 -26.98
C GLY A 119 -6.48 -14.55 -26.36
N SER A 120 -6.00 -14.73 -25.13
CA SER A 120 -6.67 -15.66 -24.21
C SER A 120 -7.08 -14.87 -22.99
N SER A 121 -8.39 -14.78 -22.73
CA SER A 121 -8.90 -14.22 -21.46
C SER A 121 -8.46 -15.19 -20.36
N GLU A 122 -7.34 -14.85 -19.72
CA GLU A 122 -6.88 -15.55 -18.54
C GLU A 122 -7.82 -15.16 -17.41
N THR A 123 -8.66 -16.08 -16.96
CA THR A 123 -9.51 -15.87 -15.78
C THR A 123 -8.86 -16.49 -14.56
N VAL A 124 -9.31 -16.10 -13.38
CA VAL A 124 -8.86 -16.62 -12.08
C VAL A 124 -9.99 -17.41 -11.42
N ASP A 125 -9.68 -18.56 -10.82
CA ASP A 125 -10.66 -19.42 -10.14
C ASP A 125 -11.02 -18.78 -8.79
N LEU A 126 -12.30 -18.51 -8.55
CA LEU A 126 -12.75 -17.82 -7.34
C LEU A 126 -13.00 -18.77 -6.16
N SER A 127 -12.85 -20.08 -6.33
CA SER A 127 -13.20 -21.08 -5.30
C SER A 127 -12.40 -20.98 -4.00
N ASN A 128 -11.24 -20.34 -4.01
CA ASN A 128 -10.41 -20.09 -2.82
C ASN A 128 -10.28 -18.60 -2.49
N LEU A 129 -11.16 -17.75 -3.05
CA LEU A 129 -11.20 -16.32 -2.73
C LEU A 129 -11.97 -16.13 -1.40
N GLU A 130 -11.28 -15.79 -0.32
CA GLU A 130 -11.92 -15.43 0.94
C GLU A 130 -12.10 -13.92 1.01
N THR A 131 -13.35 -13.47 1.10
CA THR A 131 -13.71 -12.04 1.17
C THR A 131 -14.34 -11.64 2.50
N LYS A 132 -14.56 -12.62 3.38
CA LYS A 132 -15.25 -12.39 4.63
C LYS A 132 -14.28 -11.84 5.66
N GLY A 133 -14.66 -10.73 6.28
CA GLY A 133 -13.84 -10.09 7.29
C GLY A 133 -12.90 -9.05 6.70
N GLU A 134 -12.95 -8.81 5.39
CA GLU A 134 -12.19 -7.76 4.71
C GLU A 134 -12.88 -6.40 4.74
N PRO A 135 -12.14 -5.29 4.63
CA PRO A 135 -12.72 -3.97 4.39
C PRO A 135 -13.52 -3.95 3.08
N VAL A 136 -14.74 -3.41 3.14
CA VAL A 136 -15.65 -3.33 1.99
C VAL A 136 -16.12 -1.88 1.77
N LEU A 137 -16.04 -1.41 0.54
CA LEU A 137 -16.60 -0.13 0.09
C LEU A 137 -17.76 -0.38 -0.88
N GLY A 138 -18.87 0.32 -0.67
CA GLY A 138 -20.06 0.23 -1.52
C GLY A 138 -21.16 -0.66 -0.93
N GLU A 139 -22.24 -0.81 -1.69
CA GLU A 139 -23.41 -1.57 -1.27
C GLU A 139 -23.12 -3.09 -1.18
N GLU A 140 -23.57 -3.74 -0.11
CA GLU A 140 -23.31 -5.17 0.14
C GLU A 140 -23.83 -6.07 -1.00
N ASP A 141 -24.94 -5.67 -1.63
CA ASP A 141 -25.62 -6.36 -2.72
C ASP A 141 -25.26 -5.83 -4.13
N ALA A 142 -24.18 -5.06 -4.25
CA ALA A 142 -23.70 -4.62 -5.56
C ALA A 142 -23.43 -5.83 -6.49
N PRO A 143 -23.92 -5.80 -7.75
CA PRO A 143 -23.88 -6.95 -8.66
C PRO A 143 -22.48 -7.31 -9.15
N VAL A 144 -21.51 -6.40 -9.02
CA VAL A 144 -20.11 -6.63 -9.37
C VAL A 144 -19.23 -6.45 -8.14
N THR A 145 -18.32 -7.39 -7.94
CA THR A 145 -17.29 -7.32 -6.89
C THR A 145 -15.91 -7.12 -7.51
N MET A 146 -15.16 -6.18 -6.96
CA MET A 146 -13.76 -5.94 -7.30
C MET A 146 -12.91 -6.15 -6.05
N VAL A 147 -12.12 -7.22 -6.02
CA VAL A 147 -11.13 -7.43 -4.95
C VAL A 147 -9.80 -6.85 -5.42
N VAL A 148 -9.15 -6.04 -4.59
CA VAL A 148 -7.90 -5.33 -4.92
C VAL A 148 -6.84 -5.63 -3.88
N TYR A 149 -5.74 -6.26 -4.32
CA TYR A 149 -4.52 -6.49 -3.54
C TYR A 149 -3.58 -5.31 -3.74
N GLU A 150 -3.28 -4.60 -2.66
CA GLU A 150 -2.44 -3.40 -2.71
C GLU A 150 -1.41 -3.33 -1.58
N ASP A 151 -0.51 -2.37 -1.74
CA ASP A 151 0.54 -2.06 -0.78
C ASP A 151 0.48 -0.54 -0.57
N PHE A 152 0.25 -0.13 0.68
CA PHE A 152 0.11 1.27 1.06
C PHE A 152 1.33 2.15 0.73
N GLN A 153 2.53 1.59 0.54
CA GLN A 153 3.75 2.30 0.13
C GLN A 153 4.02 2.25 -1.37
N CYS A 154 3.32 1.40 -2.11
CA CYS A 154 3.60 1.20 -3.52
C CYS A 154 3.21 2.45 -4.34
N PRO A 155 4.14 3.06 -5.11
CA PRO A 155 3.84 4.24 -5.92
C PRO A 155 2.89 3.94 -7.09
N PHE A 156 2.84 2.68 -7.55
CA PHE A 156 1.84 2.28 -8.55
C PHE A 156 0.45 2.16 -7.93
N CYS A 157 0.33 1.69 -6.68
CA CYS A 157 -0.95 1.69 -5.96
C CYS A 157 -1.45 3.13 -5.78
N GLN A 158 -0.60 4.06 -5.33
CA GLN A 158 -0.95 5.49 -5.27
C GLN A 158 -1.47 6.02 -6.61
N ARG A 159 -0.78 5.74 -7.72
CA ARG A 159 -1.23 6.19 -9.05
C ARG A 159 -2.58 5.59 -9.45
N PHE A 160 -2.81 4.34 -9.09
CA PHE A 160 -4.06 3.64 -9.37
C PHE A 160 -5.22 4.24 -8.56
N GLU A 161 -4.97 4.45 -7.27
CA GLU A 161 -5.92 4.97 -6.29
C GLU A 161 -6.36 6.41 -6.62
N THR A 162 -5.38 7.30 -6.81
CA THR A 162 -5.63 8.70 -7.20
C THR A 162 -6.12 8.86 -8.65
N GLY A 163 -6.15 7.78 -9.44
CA GLY A 163 -6.45 7.79 -10.86
C GLY A 163 -7.69 6.99 -11.24
N ALA A 164 -7.51 5.69 -11.45
CA ALA A 164 -8.57 4.80 -11.92
C ALA A 164 -9.60 4.53 -10.83
N MET A 165 -9.17 4.25 -9.59
CA MET A 165 -10.10 3.94 -8.50
C MET A 165 -10.95 5.14 -8.09
N ALA A 166 -10.39 6.36 -8.07
CA ALA A 166 -11.19 7.56 -7.85
C ALA A 166 -12.41 7.66 -8.81
N LYS A 167 -12.23 7.26 -10.08
CA LYS A 167 -13.33 7.22 -11.06
C LYS A 167 -14.24 6.01 -10.88
N VAL A 168 -13.69 4.86 -10.53
CA VAL A 168 -14.50 3.66 -10.20
C VAL A 168 -15.43 3.97 -9.03
N ASN A 169 -14.92 4.65 -8.00
CA ASN A 169 -15.69 5.03 -6.82
C ASN A 169 -16.86 5.95 -7.21
N ALA A 170 -16.57 7.04 -7.91
CA ALA A 170 -17.57 8.02 -8.32
C ALA A 170 -18.62 7.46 -9.32
N GLU A 171 -18.21 6.61 -10.27
CA GLU A 171 -19.11 6.15 -11.33
C GLU A 171 -19.87 4.86 -10.97
N TYR A 172 -19.25 3.95 -10.21
CA TYR A 172 -19.78 2.60 -10.00
C TYR A 172 -20.04 2.23 -8.54
N VAL A 173 -19.23 2.71 -7.60
CA VAL A 173 -19.42 2.39 -6.18
C VAL A 173 -20.54 3.22 -5.59
N GLU A 174 -20.52 4.54 -5.80
CA GLU A 174 -21.57 5.45 -5.33
C GLU A 174 -22.94 5.16 -5.95
N SER A 175 -22.97 4.56 -7.14
CA SER A 175 -24.21 4.15 -7.81
C SER A 175 -24.70 2.75 -7.40
N GLY A 176 -23.98 2.07 -6.49
CA GLY A 176 -24.31 0.73 -5.99
C GLY A 176 -24.08 -0.39 -7.02
N GLN A 177 -23.35 -0.13 -8.10
CA GLN A 177 -23.09 -1.11 -9.16
C GLN A 177 -21.87 -2.00 -8.84
N VAL A 178 -20.90 -1.46 -8.11
CA VAL A 178 -19.68 -2.17 -7.71
C VAL A 178 -19.48 -2.06 -6.21
N LYS A 179 -19.09 -3.16 -5.58
CA LYS A 179 -18.44 -3.14 -4.27
C LYS A 179 -16.96 -3.47 -4.41
N VAL A 180 -16.14 -2.76 -3.66
CA VAL A 180 -14.68 -2.93 -3.64
C VAL A 180 -14.29 -3.60 -2.33
N ILE A 181 -13.42 -4.60 -2.42
CA ILE A 181 -12.88 -5.31 -1.26
C ILE A 181 -11.36 -5.11 -1.26
N TRP A 182 -10.85 -4.63 -0.13
CA TRP A 182 -9.42 -4.48 0.08
C TRP A 182 -8.77 -5.81 0.46
N LYS A 183 -7.52 -5.99 0.05
CA LYS A 183 -6.63 -7.09 0.47
C LYS A 183 -5.22 -6.57 0.66
N ASP A 184 -4.60 -6.87 1.79
CA ASP A 184 -3.23 -6.45 2.07
C ASP A 184 -2.20 -7.28 1.31
N PHE A 185 -1.29 -6.61 0.61
CA PHE A 185 -0.17 -7.27 -0.07
C PHE A 185 1.14 -6.47 0.02
N PRO A 186 1.62 -6.15 1.24
CA PRO A 186 2.87 -5.41 1.41
C PRO A 186 4.09 -6.18 0.87
N LEU A 187 4.97 -5.46 0.17
CA LEU A 187 6.14 -5.96 -0.55
C LEU A 187 7.45 -5.36 -0.01
N PRO A 188 7.83 -5.57 1.26
CA PRO A 188 9.03 -4.96 1.85
C PRO A 188 10.32 -5.36 1.11
N SER A 189 10.35 -6.52 0.44
CA SER A 189 11.49 -6.95 -0.38
C SER A 189 11.78 -6.03 -1.59
N LEU A 190 10.86 -5.14 -1.95
CA LEU A 190 11.03 -4.12 -2.99
C LEU A 190 11.48 -2.75 -2.44
N GLY A 191 11.84 -2.67 -1.15
CA GLY A 191 12.20 -1.42 -0.47
C GLY A 191 10.99 -0.67 0.07
N HIS A 192 9.87 -1.36 0.27
CA HIS A 192 8.68 -0.81 0.90
C HIS A 192 8.75 -0.99 2.43
N ASP A 193 9.69 -0.29 3.06
CA ASP A 193 10.07 -0.49 4.45
C ASP A 193 8.95 -0.19 5.48
N TRP A 194 7.94 0.62 5.13
CA TRP A 194 6.81 0.96 5.99
C TRP A 194 5.48 0.32 5.58
N ALA A 195 5.46 -0.50 4.53
CA ALA A 195 4.24 -1.16 4.04
C ALA A 195 3.63 -2.17 5.02
N GLU A 196 4.46 -2.95 5.73
CA GLU A 196 3.94 -3.89 6.75
C GLU A 196 3.41 -3.15 7.98
N PRO A 197 4.12 -2.16 8.57
CA PRO A 197 3.57 -1.34 9.65
C PRO A 197 2.27 -0.60 9.30
N SER A 198 2.11 -0.11 8.06
CA SER A 198 0.86 0.53 7.65
C SER A 198 -0.28 -0.46 7.53
N ALA A 199 -0.07 -1.61 6.86
CA ALA A 199 -1.07 -2.68 6.77
C ALA A 199 -1.52 -3.16 8.17
N GLU A 200 -0.56 -3.42 9.07
CA GLU A 200 -0.84 -3.82 10.46
C GLU A 200 -1.72 -2.79 11.19
N THR A 201 -1.43 -1.51 11.02
CA THR A 201 -2.18 -0.43 11.68
C THR A 201 -3.57 -0.25 11.07
N MET A 202 -3.67 -0.32 9.74
CA MET A 202 -4.93 -0.19 9.03
C MET A 202 -5.89 -1.33 9.34
N GLU A 203 -5.40 -2.55 9.57
CA GLU A 203 -6.25 -3.63 10.06
C GLU A 203 -6.86 -3.33 11.43
N CYS A 204 -6.10 -2.71 12.32
CA CYS A 204 -6.64 -2.26 13.59
C CYS A 204 -7.64 -1.11 13.44
N VAL A 205 -7.46 -0.20 12.48
CA VAL A 205 -8.44 0.84 12.15
C VAL A 205 -9.74 0.20 11.67
N TYR A 206 -9.66 -0.72 10.71
CA TYR A 206 -10.82 -1.44 10.16
C TYR A 206 -11.61 -2.20 11.22
N ARG A 207 -10.92 -2.87 12.16
CA ARG A 207 -11.59 -3.55 13.29
C ARG A 207 -12.40 -2.62 14.18
N GLN A 208 -12.06 -1.33 14.23
CA GLN A 208 -12.85 -0.34 14.94
C GLN A 208 -13.98 0.20 14.06
N ASP A 209 -13.66 0.56 12.82
CA ASP A 209 -14.61 1.18 11.90
C ASP A 209 -14.20 1.00 10.43
N ASN A 210 -15.12 0.46 9.62
CA ASN A 210 -14.89 0.23 8.19
C ASN A 210 -14.82 1.53 7.39
N ASP A 211 -15.66 2.52 7.71
CA ASP A 211 -15.69 3.77 6.94
C ASP A 211 -14.43 4.59 7.20
N ALA A 212 -13.96 4.61 8.44
CA ALA A 212 -12.67 5.21 8.81
C ALA A 212 -11.50 4.54 8.07
N PHE A 213 -11.51 3.21 7.89
CA PHE A 213 -10.49 2.53 7.08
C PHE A 213 -10.42 3.13 5.66
N TRP A 214 -11.55 3.32 5.00
CA TRP A 214 -11.56 3.85 3.63
C TRP A 214 -11.16 5.33 3.56
N SER A 215 -11.55 6.16 4.54
CA SER A 215 -11.09 7.54 4.64
C SER A 215 -9.57 7.63 4.86
N VAL A 216 -9.04 6.85 5.82
CA VAL A 216 -7.61 6.87 6.15
C VAL A 216 -6.76 6.28 5.01
N LYS A 217 -7.25 5.25 4.30
CA LYS A 217 -6.61 4.73 3.08
C LYS A 217 -6.42 5.82 2.04
N GLU A 218 -7.44 6.65 1.81
CA GLU A 218 -7.35 7.76 0.87
C GLU A 218 -6.27 8.77 1.30
N LEU A 219 -6.23 9.12 2.60
CA LEU A 219 -5.19 10.00 3.16
C LEU A 219 -3.78 9.42 2.99
N ILE A 220 -3.58 8.12 3.22
CA ILE A 220 -2.29 7.46 3.00
C ILE A 220 -1.84 7.61 1.55
N PHE A 221 -2.70 7.28 0.58
CA PHE A 221 -2.32 7.36 -0.83
C PHE A 221 -2.13 8.80 -1.32
N GLN A 222 -2.86 9.77 -0.78
CA GLN A 222 -2.62 11.19 -1.08
C GLN A 222 -1.30 11.72 -0.50
N ASN A 223 -0.77 11.12 0.57
CA ASN A 223 0.33 11.68 1.37
C ASN A 223 1.55 10.76 1.51
N GLN A 224 1.76 9.75 0.64
CA GLN A 224 2.89 8.80 0.74
C GLN A 224 4.26 9.48 0.93
N ASP A 225 4.51 10.62 0.29
CA ASP A 225 5.78 11.36 0.38
C ASP A 225 6.07 11.91 1.80
N SER A 226 5.06 12.01 2.66
CA SER A 226 5.19 12.45 4.06
C SER A 226 5.32 11.28 5.05
N ILE A 227 5.16 10.04 4.57
CA ILE A 227 5.17 8.82 5.40
C ILE A 227 6.53 8.16 5.33
N SER A 228 6.99 7.69 6.48
CA SER A 228 8.26 7.01 6.69
C SER A 228 8.10 5.91 7.74
N THR A 229 9.12 5.07 7.87
CA THR A 229 9.18 4.05 8.94
C THR A 229 9.05 4.64 10.34
N ASP A 230 9.44 5.89 10.53
CA ASP A 230 9.51 6.52 11.85
C ASP A 230 8.16 7.11 12.31
N ASN A 231 7.24 7.38 11.38
CA ASN A 231 5.96 8.05 11.69
C ASN A 231 4.72 7.30 11.22
N VAL A 232 4.83 6.25 10.40
CA VAL A 232 3.69 5.61 9.72
C VAL A 232 2.54 5.23 10.65
N GLN A 233 2.81 4.56 11.77
CA GLN A 233 1.73 4.12 12.67
C GLN A 233 1.07 5.30 13.39
N ASP A 234 1.86 6.23 13.93
CA ASP A 234 1.33 7.40 14.63
C ASP A 234 0.53 8.32 13.68
N GLN A 235 0.97 8.46 12.43
CA GLN A 235 0.26 9.24 11.41
C GLN A 235 -1.08 8.60 11.05
N ILE A 236 -1.12 7.28 10.86
CA ILE A 236 -2.36 6.54 10.57
C ILE A 236 -3.31 6.60 11.77
N ILE A 237 -2.80 6.44 13.00
CA ILE A 237 -3.60 6.55 14.22
C ILE A 237 -4.20 7.96 14.37
N SER A 238 -3.40 9.00 14.06
CA SER A 238 -3.89 10.38 14.07
C SER A 238 -5.02 10.59 13.07
N TRP A 239 -4.85 10.16 11.82
CA TRP A 239 -5.90 10.26 10.80
C TRP A 239 -7.14 9.46 11.17
N ALA A 240 -6.98 8.25 11.72
CA ALA A 240 -8.11 7.46 12.21
C ALA A 240 -8.85 8.17 13.35
N SER A 241 -8.13 8.86 14.23
CA SER A 241 -8.74 9.68 15.29
C SER A 241 -9.51 10.88 14.76
N ASP A 242 -9.05 11.51 13.68
CA ASP A 242 -9.79 12.58 12.99
C ASP A 242 -11.11 12.05 12.41
N GLU A 243 -11.13 10.79 11.97
CA GLU A 243 -12.32 10.05 11.53
C GLU A 243 -13.16 9.46 12.69
N GLY A 244 -12.82 9.77 13.95
CA GLY A 244 -13.59 9.38 15.13
C GLY A 244 -13.22 8.03 15.76
N VAL A 245 -12.17 7.37 15.28
CA VAL A 245 -11.66 6.12 15.87
C VAL A 245 -10.78 6.42 17.10
N SER A 246 -10.98 5.69 18.21
CA SER A 246 -10.17 5.91 19.41
C SER A 246 -8.72 5.46 19.19
N GLU A 247 -7.76 6.38 19.39
CA GLU A 247 -6.33 6.03 19.32
C GLU A 247 -5.95 4.88 20.28
N ASP A 248 -6.49 4.89 21.51
CA ASP A 248 -6.24 3.85 22.51
C ASP A 248 -6.76 2.48 22.04
N ALA A 249 -7.87 2.45 21.30
CA ALA A 249 -8.41 1.21 20.75
C ALA A 249 -7.51 0.63 19.65
N VAL A 250 -7.02 1.48 18.74
CA VAL A 250 -6.06 1.07 17.70
C VAL A 250 -4.77 0.56 18.32
N ARG A 251 -4.20 1.27 19.29
CA ARG A 251 -2.99 0.84 20.02
C ARG A 251 -3.22 -0.48 20.78
N THR A 252 -4.38 -0.65 21.41
CA THR A 252 -4.73 -1.89 22.10
C THR A 252 -4.81 -3.07 21.14
N CYS A 253 -5.37 -2.87 19.94
CA CYS A 253 -5.42 -3.88 18.89
C CYS A 253 -4.01 -4.29 18.44
N LEU A 254 -3.14 -3.31 18.14
CA LEU A 254 -1.75 -3.53 17.74
C LEU A 254 -0.99 -4.36 18.78
N GLU A 255 -1.24 -4.13 20.06
CA GLU A 255 -0.56 -4.83 21.16
C GLU A 255 -1.08 -6.25 21.39
N ASN A 256 -2.37 -6.54 21.15
CA ASN A 256 -3.03 -7.72 21.73
C ASN A 256 -3.74 -8.65 20.73
N GLU A 257 -3.97 -8.23 19.48
CA GLU A 257 -4.90 -8.94 18.59
C GLU A 257 -4.30 -9.47 17.28
N SER A 258 -2.97 -9.53 17.18
CA SER A 258 -2.23 -10.09 16.04
C SER A 258 -2.76 -9.64 14.65
N PRO A 259 -2.92 -8.33 14.38
CA PRO A 259 -3.37 -7.83 13.07
C PRO A 259 -2.55 -8.39 11.88
N MET A 260 -1.25 -8.63 12.09
CA MET A 260 -0.39 -9.26 11.08
C MET A 260 -0.81 -10.66 10.63
N ASP A 261 -1.65 -11.38 11.38
CA ASP A 261 -2.15 -12.68 10.95
C ASP A 261 -3.09 -12.53 9.73
N GLU A 262 -3.94 -11.49 9.70
CA GLU A 262 -4.81 -11.17 8.55
C GLU A 262 -3.96 -10.71 7.35
N VAL A 263 -3.04 -9.77 7.58
CA VAL A 263 -2.08 -9.29 6.55
C VAL A 263 -1.31 -10.44 5.90
N ASN A 264 -0.87 -11.42 6.70
CA ASN A 264 -0.17 -12.60 6.17
C ASN A 264 -1.11 -13.59 5.47
N GLY A 265 -2.36 -13.67 5.91
CA GLY A 265 -3.44 -14.41 5.24
C GLY A 265 -3.65 -13.91 3.82
N ASP A 266 -3.82 -12.60 3.65
CA ASP A 266 -4.02 -11.96 2.35
C ASP A 266 -2.81 -12.12 1.42
N LYS A 267 -1.61 -11.93 1.95
CA LYS A 267 -0.36 -12.19 1.21
C LYS A 267 -0.28 -13.64 0.74
N ALA A 268 -0.70 -14.59 1.57
CA ALA A 268 -0.68 -16.00 1.22
C ALA A 268 -1.75 -16.30 0.16
N GLU A 269 -2.96 -15.78 0.31
CA GLU A 269 -4.05 -15.91 -0.66
C GLU A 269 -3.63 -15.35 -2.03
N GLY A 270 -3.17 -14.10 -2.09
CA GLY A 270 -2.75 -13.47 -3.35
C GLY A 270 -1.63 -14.23 -4.07
N ARG A 271 -0.68 -14.81 -3.31
CA ARG A 271 0.39 -15.66 -3.88
C ARG A 271 -0.10 -17.01 -4.40
N ASN A 272 -1.19 -17.52 -3.86
CA ASN A 272 -1.74 -18.83 -4.20
C ASN A 272 -2.89 -18.77 -5.21
N PHE A 273 -3.26 -17.57 -5.67
CA PHE A 273 -4.18 -17.42 -6.78
C PHE A 273 -3.52 -17.86 -8.09
N ASP A 274 -3.84 -19.07 -8.51
CA ASP A 274 -3.47 -19.61 -9.82
C ASP A 274 -4.47 -19.13 -10.89
N THR A 275 -3.97 -18.66 -12.02
CA THR A 275 -4.81 -18.42 -13.20
C THR A 275 -5.39 -19.74 -13.73
N VAL A 276 -6.68 -19.77 -14.09
CA VAL A 276 -7.36 -20.97 -14.63
C VAL A 276 -6.80 -21.39 -15.99
N VAL A 277 -6.26 -20.42 -16.74
CA VAL A 277 -5.63 -20.71 -18.03
C VAL A 277 -4.28 -21.38 -17.79
N GLN A 278 -4.23 -22.67 -18.08
CA GLN A 278 -3.00 -23.43 -18.17
C GLN A 278 -2.17 -22.89 -19.34
N THR A 279 -1.17 -22.09 -19.04
CA THR A 279 -0.11 -21.81 -20.03
C THR A 279 0.73 -23.07 -20.22
N PRO A 280 1.44 -23.23 -21.36
CA PRO A 280 2.45 -24.29 -21.51
C PRO A 280 3.54 -24.29 -20.41
N GLN A 281 3.63 -23.22 -19.62
CA GLN A 281 4.56 -23.01 -18.51
C GLN A 281 3.94 -23.33 -17.13
N GLY A 282 2.66 -23.71 -17.07
CA GLY A 282 1.90 -23.88 -15.82
C GLY A 282 1.03 -22.67 -15.48
N PRO A 283 0.26 -22.71 -14.37
CA PRO A 283 -0.44 -21.52 -13.89
C PRO A 283 0.58 -20.43 -13.54
N SER A 284 0.30 -19.19 -13.92
CA SER A 284 1.04 -18.03 -13.44
C SER A 284 0.44 -17.58 -12.11
N GLN A 285 1.30 -17.14 -11.19
CA GLN A 285 0.88 -16.48 -9.97
C GLN A 285 0.19 -15.16 -10.36
N PHE A 286 -1.10 -15.03 -10.03
CA PHE A 286 -1.89 -13.85 -10.33
C PHE A 286 -1.30 -12.59 -9.67
N VAL A 287 -1.18 -12.59 -8.33
CA VAL A 287 -0.61 -11.44 -7.60
C VAL A 287 0.90 -11.57 -7.53
N SER A 288 1.58 -11.12 -8.58
CA SER A 288 3.06 -11.04 -8.63
C SER A 288 3.60 -9.64 -8.28
N GLY A 289 2.71 -8.66 -8.14
CA GLY A 289 3.00 -7.28 -7.76
C GLY A 289 1.70 -6.50 -7.48
N THR A 290 1.83 -5.25 -7.05
CA THR A 290 0.69 -4.40 -6.67
C THR A 290 0.62 -3.13 -7.54
N PRO A 291 -0.59 -2.60 -7.81
CA PRO A 291 -1.89 -3.19 -7.47
C PRO A 291 -2.19 -4.40 -8.36
N SER A 292 -2.97 -5.35 -7.87
CA SER A 292 -3.59 -6.40 -8.68
C SER A 292 -5.04 -6.56 -8.25
N SER A 293 -5.97 -6.63 -9.19
CA SER A 293 -7.40 -6.77 -8.89
C SER A 293 -8.06 -7.89 -9.67
N VAL A 294 -9.07 -8.52 -9.09
CA VAL A 294 -9.94 -9.47 -9.77
C VAL A 294 -11.38 -8.95 -9.73
N ILE A 295 -12.04 -8.93 -10.89
CA ILE A 295 -13.40 -8.40 -11.04
C ILE A 295 -14.33 -9.51 -11.54
N TYR A 296 -15.46 -9.68 -10.86
CA TYR A 296 -16.43 -10.73 -11.16
C TYR A 296 -17.86 -10.29 -10.86
N GLY A 297 -18.82 -10.88 -11.57
CA GLY A 297 -20.25 -10.68 -11.34
C GLY A 297 -20.82 -11.66 -10.31
N GLU A 298 -22.02 -11.38 -9.82
CA GLU A 298 -22.73 -12.28 -8.91
C GLU A 298 -22.92 -13.68 -9.54
N GLY A 299 -22.43 -14.71 -8.85
CA GLY A 299 -22.56 -16.11 -9.28
C GLY A 299 -21.50 -16.59 -10.28
N ASP A 300 -20.54 -15.73 -10.66
CA ASP A 300 -19.38 -16.14 -11.46
C ASP A 300 -18.53 -17.16 -10.70
N GLU A 301 -18.08 -18.22 -11.39
CA GLU A 301 -17.09 -19.18 -10.86
C GLU A 301 -15.65 -18.69 -11.09
N THR A 302 -15.46 -17.74 -12.02
CA THR A 302 -14.15 -17.18 -12.36
C THR A 302 -14.20 -15.66 -12.48
N GLY A 303 -13.10 -15.00 -12.09
CA GLY A 303 -12.94 -13.56 -12.20
C GLY A 303 -11.95 -13.13 -13.28
N GLU A 304 -12.06 -11.89 -13.71
CA GLU A 304 -11.14 -11.29 -14.68
C GLU A 304 -10.01 -10.53 -13.94
N PRO A 305 -8.75 -10.98 -14.07
CA PRO A 305 -7.60 -10.35 -13.43
C PRO A 305 -7.14 -9.10 -14.18
N LEU A 306 -6.78 -8.08 -13.42
CA LEU A 306 -6.10 -6.88 -13.89
C LEU A 306 -4.84 -6.69 -13.03
N VAL A 307 -3.68 -6.72 -13.67
CA VAL A 307 -2.38 -6.64 -12.98
C VAL A 307 -1.72 -5.30 -13.24
N GLY A 308 -1.24 -4.66 -12.17
CA GLY A 308 -0.64 -3.34 -12.18
C GLY A 308 -1.67 -2.21 -12.22
N ALA A 309 -1.16 -0.98 -12.11
CA ALA A 309 -1.97 0.24 -12.13
C ALA A 309 -2.55 0.51 -13.53
N GLN A 310 -3.64 -0.19 -13.84
CA GLN A 310 -4.38 -0.14 -15.09
C GLN A 310 -5.06 1.23 -15.29
N PRO A 311 -5.19 1.70 -16.53
CA PRO A 311 -5.98 2.90 -16.81
C PRO A 311 -7.46 2.64 -16.56
N PHE A 312 -8.19 3.69 -16.19
CA PHE A 312 -9.64 3.61 -15.94
C PHE A 312 -10.42 2.88 -17.05
N SER A 313 -10.11 3.14 -18.32
CA SER A 313 -10.80 2.50 -19.45
C SER A 313 -10.70 0.98 -19.47
N ALA A 314 -9.60 0.41 -18.98
CA ALA A 314 -9.44 -1.04 -18.88
C ALA A 314 -10.31 -1.60 -17.75
N VAL A 315 -10.27 -0.96 -16.58
CA VAL A 315 -11.10 -1.34 -15.42
C VAL A 315 -12.59 -1.23 -15.75
N GLN A 316 -13.00 -0.11 -16.34
CA GLN A 316 -14.36 0.15 -16.81
C GLN A 316 -14.85 -0.93 -17.78
N SER A 317 -14.03 -1.30 -18.78
CA SER A 317 -14.42 -2.34 -19.75
C SER A 317 -14.73 -3.68 -19.08
N VAL A 318 -14.01 -4.04 -18.01
CA VAL A 318 -14.27 -5.28 -17.26
C VAL A 318 -15.53 -5.14 -16.42
N ILE A 319 -15.68 -4.04 -15.68
CA ILE A 319 -16.89 -3.76 -14.88
C ILE A 319 -18.15 -3.82 -15.76
N GLU A 320 -18.14 -3.13 -16.90
CA GLU A 320 -19.28 -3.11 -17.82
C GLU A 320 -19.57 -4.49 -18.43
N SER A 321 -18.53 -5.29 -18.68
CA SER A 321 -18.72 -6.69 -19.12
C SER A 321 -19.48 -7.51 -18.07
N LYS A 322 -19.13 -7.34 -16.78
CA LYS A 322 -19.76 -8.05 -15.65
C LYS A 322 -21.14 -7.52 -15.28
N LEU A 323 -21.42 -6.25 -15.48
CA LEU A 323 -22.77 -5.68 -15.27
C LEU A 323 -23.78 -6.17 -16.32
N ASN A 324 -23.31 -6.60 -17.49
CA ASN A 324 -24.16 -6.99 -18.62
C ASN A 324 -24.24 -8.51 -18.85
N SER A 325 -23.61 -9.32 -17.99
CA SER A 325 -23.56 -10.80 -18.11
C SER A 325 -24.78 -11.51 -17.53
#